data_AF-A0A2C7YW54-F1
#
_entry.id   AF-A0A2C7YW54-F1
#
_cell.length_a   1.000
_cell.length_b   1.000
_cell.length_c   1.000
_cell.angle_alpha   90.00
_cell.angle_beta   90.00
_cell.angle_gamma   90.00
#
_symmetry.space_group_name_H-M   'P 1'
#
loop_
_entity.id
_entity.type
_entity.pdbx_description
1 polymer ?
#
loop_
_entity_poly.entity_id
_entity_poly.type
_entity_poly.pdbx_seq_one_letter_code
_entity_poly.pdbx_strand_id
1 'polypeptide(L)' 'MLSGDKLIVFTHTEVEPNFEGQGVGSKIARFALDDVRDDGSRSVLPLCPFIKGWILRHPDYKDLVYRAKPSNVKD' A
#
# COMPACT_ATOMS: atom_id res chain seq x y z
N MET A 1 -1.14 22.44 6.22
CA MET A 1 -1.85 21.25 6.73
C MET A 1 -1.74 20.16 5.69
N LEU A 2 -0.98 19.10 5.96
CA LEU A 2 -1.18 17.83 5.28
C LEU A 2 -2.42 17.23 5.95
N SER A 3 -3.61 17.35 5.37
CA SER A 3 -4.78 16.64 5.92
C SER A 3 -4.48 15.14 5.85
N GLY A 4 -4.27 14.52 7.01
CA GLY A 4 -4.09 13.07 7.14
C GLY A 4 -5.33 12.29 6.64
N ASP A 5 -6.48 12.96 6.55
CA ASP A 5 -7.76 12.43 6.05
C ASP A 5 -7.74 11.92 4.61
N LYS A 6 -6.65 12.17 3.87
CA LYS A 6 -6.48 11.72 2.47
C LYS A 6 -5.49 10.57 2.32
N LEU A 7 -4.98 9.98 3.40
CA LEU A 7 -3.98 8.92 3.34
C LEU A 7 -4.46 7.64 4.02
N ILE A 8 -4.34 6.52 3.29
CA ILE A 8 -4.46 5.17 3.85
C ILE A 8 -3.06 4.59 4.00
N VAL A 9 -2.73 4.19 5.22
CA VAL A 9 -1.41 3.64 5.56
C VAL A 9 -1.52 2.13 5.72
N PHE A 10 -0.92 1.38 4.80
CA PHE A 10 -0.80 -0.07 4.95
C PHE A 10 0.41 -0.39 5.81
N THR A 11 0.18 -0.73 7.07
CA THR A 11 1.24 -0.98 8.07
C THR A 11 1.70 -2.43 8.08
N HIS A 12 0.81 -3.38 7.87
CA HIS A 12 1.12 -4.81 7.91
C HIS A 12 0.16 -5.63 7.04
N THR A 13 0.56 -6.85 6.71
CA THR A 13 -0.29 -7.85 6.04
C THR A 13 0.06 -9.21 6.64
N GLU A 14 -0.95 -9.93 7.08
CA GLU A 14 -0.80 -11.24 7.72
C GLU A 14 -1.63 -12.28 6.96
N VAL A 15 -1.10 -13.49 6.89
CA VAL A 15 -1.76 -14.66 6.31
C VAL A 15 -1.50 -15.79 7.28
N GLU A 16 -2.55 -16.51 7.67
CA GLU A 16 -2.39 -17.69 8.53
C GLU A 16 -1.45 -18.71 7.87
N PRO A 17 -0.59 -19.39 8.64
CA PRO A 17 0.44 -20.30 8.11
C PRO A 17 -0.10 -21.35 7.13
N ASN A 18 -1.31 -21.85 7.39
CA ASN A 18 -1.97 -22.87 6.56
C ASN A 18 -2.36 -22.37 5.16
N PHE A 19 -2.31 -21.06 4.91
CA PHE A 19 -2.65 -20.41 3.64
C PHE A 19 -1.46 -19.71 2.97
N GLU A 20 -0.26 -19.79 3.58
CA GLU A 20 0.97 -19.30 2.96
C GLU A 20 1.29 -20.07 1.67
N GLY A 21 2.01 -19.42 0.75
CA GLY A 21 2.37 -20.01 -0.56
C GLY A 21 1.23 -20.16 -1.56
N GLN A 22 -0.03 -19.99 -1.14
CA GLN A 22 -1.22 -20.16 -2.00
C GLN A 22 -1.70 -18.86 -2.67
N GLY A 23 -0.93 -17.78 -2.54
CA GLY A 23 -1.25 -16.48 -3.13
C GLY A 23 -2.31 -15.66 -2.39
N VAL A 24 -2.72 -16.07 -1.18
CA VAL A 24 -3.74 -15.37 -0.38
C VAL A 24 -3.33 -13.93 -0.06
N GLY A 25 -2.08 -13.70 0.37
CA GLY A 25 -1.58 -12.34 0.62
C GLY A 25 -1.65 -11.44 -0.61
N SER A 26 -1.47 -12.00 -1.82
CA SER A 26 -1.59 -11.25 -3.07
C SER A 26 -3.04 -10.83 -3.34
N LYS A 27 -4.01 -11.70 -3.02
CA LYS A 27 -5.45 -11.40 -3.14
C LYS A 27 -5.87 -10.32 -2.14
N ILE A 28 -5.38 -10.40 -0.90
CA ILE A 28 -5.60 -9.38 0.14
C ILE A 28 -5.06 -8.03 -0.32
N ALA A 29 -3.81 -7.98 -0.81
CA ALA A 29 -3.19 -6.75 -1.29
C ALA A 29 -3.99 -6.12 -2.44
N ARG A 30 -4.37 -6.93 -3.43
CA ARG A 30 -5.18 -6.47 -4.56
C ARG A 30 -6.50 -5.86 -4.10
N PHE A 31 -7.29 -6.63 -3.34
CA PHE A 31 -8.60 -6.19 -2.88
C PHE A 31 -8.52 -4.89 -2.09
N ALA A 32 -7.58 -4.78 -1.16
CA ALA A 32 -7.46 -3.59 -0.33
C ALA A 32 -6.96 -2.35 -1.12
N LEU A 33 -6.11 -2.54 -2.14
CA LEU A 33 -5.68 -1.44 -3.00
C LEU A 33 -6.75 -1.02 -4.01
N ASP A 34 -7.55 -1.98 -4.51
CA ASP A 34 -8.71 -1.71 -5.36
C ASP A 34 -9.75 -0.89 -4.59
N ASP A 35 -10.01 -1.23 -3.32
CA ASP A 35 -10.93 -0.46 -2.46
C ASP A 35 -10.49 1.01 -2.30
N VAL A 36 -9.19 1.26 -2.10
CA VAL A 36 -8.66 2.63 -2.04
C VAL A 36 -8.77 3.34 -3.40
N ARG A 37 -8.59 2.61 -4.50
CA ARG A 37 -8.75 3.18 -5.85
C ARG A 37 -10.19 3.56 -6.13
N ASP A 38 -11.13 2.70 -5.78
CA ASP A 38 -12.56 2.87 -6.03
C ASP A 38 -13.14 4.04 -5.22
N ASP A 39 -12.63 4.29 -4.00
CA ASP A 39 -12.92 5.50 -3.24
C ASP A 39 -12.47 6.78 -3.98
N GLY A 40 -11.33 6.71 -4.69
CA GLY A 40 -10.82 7.77 -5.56
C GLY A 40 -10.37 9.06 -4.86
N SER A 41 -10.50 9.16 -3.53
CA SER A 41 -10.22 10.40 -2.78
C SER A 41 -8.94 10.34 -1.94
N ARG A 42 -8.33 9.15 -1.83
CA ARG A 42 -7.21 8.86 -0.93
C ARG A 42 -5.98 8.32 -1.68
N SER A 43 -4.80 8.57 -1.11
CA SER A 43 -3.54 7.98 -1.56
C SER A 43 -3.03 6.95 -0.57
N VAL A 44 -2.18 6.06 -1.04
CA VAL A 44 -1.61 4.93 -0.30
C VAL A 44 -0.20 5.25 0.20
N LEU A 45 0.04 5.07 1.49
CA LEU A 45 1.39 5.02 2.07
C LEU A 45 1.72 3.56 2.45
N PRO A 46 2.51 2.83 1.65
CA PRO A 46 2.79 1.42 1.89
C PRO A 46 3.99 1.25 2.82
N LEU A 47 3.77 1.41 4.14
CA LEU A 47 4.83 1.15 5.14
C LEU A 47 5.19 -0.33 5.23
N CYS A 48 4.20 -1.21 5.01
CA CYS A 48 4.39 -2.64 4.94
C CYS A 48 5.32 -3.02 3.79
N PRO A 49 6.46 -3.70 4.04
CA PRO A 49 7.36 -4.15 2.98
C PRO A 49 6.70 -5.09 1.97
N PHE A 50 5.74 -5.92 2.42
CA PHE A 50 4.99 -6.81 1.55
C PHE A 50 4.16 -6.04 0.52
N ILE A 51 3.34 -5.08 0.97
CA ILE A 51 2.52 -4.23 0.08
C ILE A 51 3.39 -3.40 -0.84
N LYS A 52 4.47 -2.80 -0.33
CA LYS A 52 5.44 -2.06 -1.16
C LYS A 52 6.00 -2.95 -2.26
N GLY A 53 6.46 -4.15 -1.93
CA GLY A 53 6.97 -5.11 -2.90
C GLY A 53 5.90 -5.60 -3.88
N TRP A 54 4.66 -5.75 -3.42
CA TRP A 54 3.53 -6.13 -4.26
C TRP A 54 3.22 -5.07 -5.31
N ILE A 55 3.15 -3.78 -4.93
CA ILE A 55 2.94 -2.66 -5.86
C ILE A 55 4.09 -2.55 -6.87
N LEU A 56 5.34 -2.83 -6.47
CA LEU A 56 6.46 -2.83 -7.43
C LEU A 56 6.29 -3.88 -8.53
N ARG A 57 5.66 -5.02 -8.23
CA ARG A 57 5.33 -6.07 -9.22
C ARG A 57 4.04 -5.81 -10.00
N HIS A 58 3.19 -4.90 -9.53
CA HIS A 58 1.92 -4.51 -10.13
C HIS A 58 1.93 -3.00 -10.41
N PRO A 59 2.64 -2.57 -11.46
CA PRO A 59 2.94 -1.16 -11.70
C PRO A 59 1.71 -0.30 -11.99
N ASP A 60 0.59 -0.93 -12.35
CA ASP A 60 -0.71 -0.32 -12.49
C ASP A 60 -1.21 0.33 -11.20
N TYR A 61 -0.71 -0.05 -10.02
CA TYR A 61 -1.05 0.55 -8.72
C TYR A 61 -0.11 1.68 -8.26
N LYS A 62 0.89 2.04 -9.06
CA LYS A 62 1.89 3.09 -8.69
C LYS A 62 1.30 4.50 -8.63
N ASP A 63 0.15 4.71 -9.25
CA ASP A 63 -0.63 5.94 -9.22
C ASP A 63 -1.24 6.21 -7.83
N LEU A 64 -1.61 5.16 -7.11
CA LEU A 64 -2.16 5.27 -5.76
C LEU A 64 -1.12 5.73 -4.74
N VAL A 65 0.17 5.49 -4.98
CA VAL A 65 1.23 5.72 -3.97
C VAL A 65 1.43 7.20 -3.69
N TYR A 66 1.27 7.59 -2.43
CA TYR A 66 1.62 8.91 -1.94
C TYR A 66 3.11 9.18 -2.13
N ARG A 67 3.44 10.24 -2.87
CA ARG A 67 4.82 10.67 -3.14
C ARG A 67 5.20 11.80 -2.19
N ALA A 68 5.69 11.44 -1.01
CA ALA A 68 6.32 12.40 -0.13
C ALA A 68 7.55 13.03 -0.81
N LYS A 69 7.75 14.33 -0.62
CA LYS A 69 9.02 14.96 -1.00
C LYS A 69 10.15 14.30 -0.17
N PRO A 70 11.32 14.03 -0.77
CA PRO A 70 12.47 13.54 -0.03
C PRO A 70 12.79 14.46 1.15
N SER A 71 13.13 13.88 2.32
CA SER A 71 13.65 14.65 3.45
C SER A 71 15.00 15.25 3.07
N ASN A 72 15.19 16.53 3.39
CA ASN A 72 16.46 17.24 3.26
C ASN A 72 17.19 17.37 4.62
N VAL A 73 16.67 16.73 5.67
CA VAL A 73 17.34 16.67 6.98
C VAL A 73 18.64 15.90 6.82
N LYS A 74 19.74 16.52 7.24
CA LYS A 74 21.04 15.88 7.38
C LYS A 74 21.25 15.64 8.87
N ASP A 75 21.43 14.37 9.23
CA ASP A 75 21.85 13.98 10.58
C ASP A 75 23.30 14.44 10.86
#